data_AF-J8W4K2-F1
#
_entry.id   AF-J8W4K2-F1
#
_cell.length_a   1.000
_cell.length_b   1.000
_cell.length_c   1.000
_cell.angle_alpha   90.00
_cell.angle_beta   90.00
_cell.angle_gamma   90.00
#
_symmetry.space_group_name_H-M   'P 1'
#
loop_
_entity.id
_entity.type
_entity.pdbx_description
1 polymer ?
#
loop_
_entity_poly.entity_id
_entity_poly.type
_entity_poly.pdbx_seq_one_letter_code
_entity_poly.pdbx_strand_id
1 'polypeptide(L)'
;MVLPELIEKAELEQGVSVLADKGYCSKRNSAYLLERGLIDGIMLKAQKGMKLTERQRELNNAISKMRCLIERTFGSIRRWFSGGRCRYRGLERTHTQNILEAMAYNLKRIPGLLVFQSTK
;
A
#
# COMPACT_ATOMS: atom_id res chain seq x y z
N MET A 1 8.99 -12.05 -0.24
CA MET A 1 9.28 -11.00 -1.24
C MET A 1 10.11 -9.94 -0.57
N VAL A 2 11.24 -9.60 -1.17
CA VAL A 2 12.16 -8.59 -0.62
C VAL A 2 11.98 -7.29 -1.41
N LEU A 3 12.14 -6.12 -0.77
CA LEU A 3 11.95 -4.82 -1.42
C LEU A 3 12.71 -4.67 -2.77
N PRO A 4 13.97 -5.13 -2.91
CA PRO A 4 14.71 -5.04 -4.17
C PRO A 4 13.99 -5.67 -5.37
N GLU A 5 13.42 -6.86 -5.19
CA GLU A 5 12.71 -7.59 -6.25
C GLU A 5 11.47 -6.82 -6.73
N LEU A 6 10.84 -6.05 -5.84
CA LEU A 6 9.67 -5.23 -6.17
C LEU A 6 10.07 -3.99 -6.96
N ILE A 7 11.17 -3.33 -6.58
CA ILE A 7 11.67 -2.14 -7.25
C ILE A 7 12.15 -2.47 -8.67
N GLU A 8 12.81 -3.61 -8.84
CA GLU A 8 13.24 -4.09 -10.17
C GLU A 8 12.07 -4.33 -11.12
N LYS A 9 10.98 -4.92 -10.62
CA LYS A 9 9.77 -5.14 -11.41
C LYS A 9 8.99 -3.87 -11.72
N ALA A 10 9.15 -2.83 -10.92
CA ALA A 10 8.39 -1.60 -11.03
C ALA A 10 8.99 -0.59 -12.02
N GLU A 11 10.24 -0.80 -12.48
CA GLU A 11 10.93 0.05 -13.46
C GLU A 11 10.82 1.55 -13.15
N LEU A 12 11.08 1.92 -11.89
CA LEU A 12 10.89 3.30 -11.41
C LEU A 12 11.99 4.24 -11.91
N GLU A 13 11.59 5.45 -12.28
CA GLU A 13 12.50 6.54 -12.60
C GLU A 13 13.23 7.07 -11.34
N GLN A 14 14.39 7.69 -11.55
CA GLN A 14 15.15 8.33 -10.47
C GLN A 14 14.37 9.50 -9.87
N GLY A 15 14.50 9.71 -8.56
CA GLY A 15 13.81 10.77 -7.82
C GLY A 15 12.39 10.43 -7.38
N VAL A 16 11.85 9.25 -7.74
CA VAL A 16 10.55 8.79 -7.25
C VAL A 16 10.62 8.41 -5.77
N SER A 17 9.60 8.82 -5.00
CA SER A 17 9.45 8.46 -3.59
C SER A 17 8.82 7.09 -3.43
N VAL A 18 9.53 6.18 -2.76
CA VAL A 18 9.04 4.83 -2.47
C VAL A 18 8.41 4.82 -1.09
N LEU A 19 7.08 4.89 -1.04
CA LEU A 19 6.32 4.81 0.20
C LEU A 19 6.12 3.35 0.61
N ALA A 20 6.65 2.97 1.77
CA ALA A 20 6.49 1.60 2.29
C ALA A 20 6.20 1.56 3.79
N ASP A 21 5.71 0.43 4.27
CA ASP A 21 5.42 0.23 5.69
C ASP A 21 6.67 -0.06 6.54
N LYS A 22 6.46 -0.12 7.86
CA LYS A 22 7.52 -0.39 8.85
C LYS A 22 8.14 -1.78 8.73
N GLY A 23 7.51 -2.71 8.01
CA GLY A 23 8.04 -4.04 7.73
C GLY A 23 9.25 -3.98 6.80
N TYR A 24 9.34 -2.96 5.96
CA TYR A 24 10.48 -2.71 5.09
C TYR A 24 11.58 -1.84 5.72
N CYS A 25 11.40 -1.38 6.96
CA CYS A 25 12.35 -0.53 7.66
C CYS A 25 13.65 -1.29 7.98
N SER A 26 14.64 -1.20 7.09
CA SER A 26 15.98 -1.75 7.27
C SER A 26 17.04 -0.87 6.62
N LYS A 27 18.23 -0.81 7.22
CA LYS A 27 19.36 -0.04 6.66
C LYS A 27 19.72 -0.49 5.24
N ARG A 28 19.62 -1.79 4.97
CA ARG A 28 19.87 -2.39 3.65
C ARG A 28 18.89 -1.86 2.60
N ASN A 29 17.60 -1.76 2.94
CA ASN A 29 16.59 -1.25 2.02
C ASN A 29 16.77 0.24 1.75
N SER A 30 17.05 1.05 2.78
CA SER A 30 17.34 2.48 2.61
C SER A 30 18.57 2.73 1.73
N ALA A 31 19.65 1.96 1.95
CA ALA A 31 20.84 2.04 1.11
C ALA A 31 20.55 1.66 -0.35
N TYR A 32 19.79 0.58 -0.57
CA TYR A 32 19.40 0.15 -1.91
C TYR A 32 18.56 1.19 -2.66
N LEU A 33 17.64 1.88 -1.97
CA LEU A 33 16.87 2.97 -2.58
C LEU A 33 17.78 4.14 -2.96
N LEU A 34 18.70 4.51 -2.08
CA LEU A 34 19.65 5.60 -2.32
C LEU A 34 20.59 5.31 -3.51
N GLU A 35 21.11 4.08 -3.60
CA GLU A 35 21.97 3.62 -4.71
C GLU A 35 21.27 3.71 -6.08
N ARG A 36 19.93 3.57 -6.09
CA ARG A 36 19.11 3.73 -7.31
C ARG A 36 18.60 5.16 -7.53
N GLY A 37 19.02 6.12 -6.72
CA GLY A 37 18.55 7.50 -6.80
C GLY A 37 17.07 7.67 -6.43
N LEU A 38 16.49 6.73 -5.69
CA LEU A 38 15.11 6.78 -5.22
C LEU A 38 15.03 7.47 -3.85
N ILE A 39 13.91 8.16 -3.59
CA ILE A 39 13.69 8.82 -2.30
C ILE A 39 13.14 7.79 -1.30
N ASP A 40 13.83 7.63 -0.18
CA ASP A 40 13.40 6.76 0.91
C ASP A 40 12.15 7.32 1.61
N GLY A 41 11.01 6.69 1.33
CA GLY A 41 9.72 6.97 1.97
C GLY A 41 9.26 5.82 2.87
N ILE A 42 10.17 4.97 3.36
CA ILE A 42 9.83 3.85 4.23
C ILE A 42 9.48 4.36 5.63
N MET A 43 8.34 3.93 6.17
CA MET A 43 7.94 4.31 7.54
C MET A 43 8.97 3.84 8.57
N LEU A 44 9.34 4.76 9.46
CA LEU A 44 10.35 4.51 10.48
C LEU A 44 9.79 3.67 11.62
N LYS A 45 10.58 2.68 12.04
CA LYS A 45 10.30 1.81 13.18
C LYS A 45 11.10 2.26 14.39
N ALA A 46 10.43 2.36 15.55
CA ALA A 46 11.09 2.62 16.82
C ALA A 46 12.05 1.48 17.17
N GLN A 47 13.25 1.80 17.66
CA GLN A 47 14.17 0.80 18.20
C GLN A 47 13.73 0.38 19.61
N LYS A 48 14.14 -0.82 20.04
CA LYS A 48 13.80 -1.33 21.38
C LYS A 48 14.32 -0.35 22.45
N GLY A 49 13.43 0.09 23.33
CA GLY A 49 13.76 1.04 24.40
C GLY A 49 13.82 2.51 23.97
N MET A 50 13.61 2.82 22.69
CA MET A 50 13.67 4.19 22.17
C MET A 50 12.31 4.63 21.61
N LYS A 51 11.96 5.91 21.81
CA LYS A 51 10.77 6.53 21.18
C LYS A 51 11.15 7.17 19.85
N LEU A 52 10.21 7.20 18.91
CA LEU A 52 10.35 8.00 17.70
C LEU A 52 10.39 9.48 18.06
N THR A 53 11.26 10.23 17.38
CA THR A 53 11.25 11.70 17.49
C THR A 53 9.97 12.26 16.88
N GLU A 54 9.64 13.50 17.22
CA GLU A 54 8.43 14.18 16.75
C GLU A 54 8.39 14.25 15.21
N ARG A 55 9.49 14.68 14.58
CA ARG A 55 9.65 14.70 13.12
C ARG A 55 9.42 13.32 12.47
N GLN A 56 9.93 12.25 13.07
CA GLN A 56 9.72 10.89 12.55
C GLN A 56 8.25 10.45 12.67
N ARG A 57 7.56 10.91 13.72
CA ARG A 57 6.13 10.66 13.90
C ARG A 57 5.30 11.42 12.87
N GLU A 58 5.63 12.68 12.61
CA GLU A 58 4.98 13.49 11.58
C GLU A 58 5.13 12.88 10.19
N LEU A 59 6.35 12.44 9.82
CA LEU A 59 6.60 11.71 8.58
C LEU A 59 5.72 10.45 8.48
N ASN A 60 5.73 9.62 9.53
CA ASN A 60 4.91 8.42 9.59
C ASN A 60 3.41 8.74 9.49
N ASN A 61 2.95 9.84 10.11
CA ASN A 61 1.56 10.28 10.04
C ASN A 61 1.18 10.71 8.62
N ALA A 62 2.05 11.43 7.90
CA ALA A 62 1.82 11.81 6.51
C ALA A 62 1.68 10.58 5.60
N ILE A 63 2.60 9.62 5.74
CA ILE A 63 2.55 8.35 4.99
C ILE A 63 1.28 7.56 5.35
N SER A 64 0.89 7.53 6.62
CA SER A 64 -0.30 6.82 7.09
C SER A 64 -1.60 7.38 6.49
N LYS A 65 -1.69 8.70 6.26
CA LYS A 65 -2.84 9.31 5.60
C LYS A 65 -3.04 8.78 4.18
N MET A 66 -1.96 8.65 3.40
CA MET A 66 -2.03 8.06 2.06
C MET A 66 -2.40 6.58 2.11
N ARG A 67 -1.77 5.82 3.02
CA ARG A 67 -2.06 4.38 3.19
C ARG A 67 -3.50 4.08 3.58
N CYS A 68 -4.11 4.94 4.40
CA CYS A 68 -5.51 4.79 4.81
C CYS A 68 -6.45 4.67 3.61
N LEU A 69 -6.17 5.37 2.50
CA LEU A 69 -6.98 5.27 1.27
C LEU A 69 -6.93 3.85 0.67
N ILE A 70 -5.73 3.26 0.61
CA ILE A 70 -5.47 1.93 0.08
C ILE A 70 -6.06 0.86 1.00
N GLU A 71 -5.79 0.96 2.30
CA GLU A 71 -6.26 0.02 3.31
C GLU A 71 -7.80 0.02 3.41
N ARG A 72 -8.43 1.19 3.26
CA ARG A 72 -9.89 1.30 3.20
C ARG A 72 -10.46 0.53 2.01
N THR A 73 -9.82 0.54 0.84
CA THR A 73 -10.26 -0.24 -0.32
C THR A 73 -10.24 -1.74 -0.02
N PHE A 74 -9.12 -2.26 0.49
CA PHE A 74 -9.02 -3.68 0.87
C PHE A 74 -9.99 -4.05 2.00
N GLY A 75 -10.14 -3.18 2.99
CA GLY A 75 -11.10 -3.34 4.09
C GLY A 75 -12.55 -3.39 3.60
N SER A 76 -12.91 -2.54 2.64
CA SER A 76 -14.22 -2.55 1.99
C SER A 76 -14.45 -3.82 1.19
N ILE A 77 -13.46 -4.32 0.43
CA ILE A 77 -13.58 -5.59 -0.30
C ILE A 77 -13.85 -6.74 0.69
N ARG A 78 -13.06 -6.79 1.78
CA ARG A 78 -13.23 -7.80 2.83
C ARG A 78 -14.60 -7.70 3.52
N ARG A 79 -15.09 -6.50 3.80
CA ARG A 79 -16.37 -6.28 4.48
C ARG A 79 -17.59 -6.51 3.59
N TRP A 80 -17.58 -6.00 2.36
CA TRP A 80 -18.75 -6.04 1.48
C TRP A 80 -18.90 -7.34 0.72
N PHE A 81 -17.78 -7.97 0.35
CA PHE A 81 -17.80 -9.16 -0.51
C PHE A 81 -17.24 -10.40 0.21
N SER A 82 -16.93 -10.29 1.51
CA SER A 82 -16.26 -11.36 2.27
C SER A 82 -14.97 -11.83 1.60
N GLY A 83 -14.27 -10.88 0.97
CA GLY A 83 -13.01 -11.10 0.26
C GLY A 83 -11.85 -11.42 1.19
N GLY A 84 -10.71 -11.80 0.59
CA GLY A 84 -9.53 -12.26 1.33
C GLY A 84 -9.68 -13.67 1.93
N ARG A 85 -10.69 -14.42 1.50
CA ARG A 85 -10.86 -15.85 1.81
C ARG A 85 -10.73 -16.66 0.51
N CYS A 86 -9.96 -17.74 0.58
CA CYS A 86 -9.80 -18.67 -0.53
C CYS A 86 -10.99 -19.64 -0.54
N ARG A 87 -12.04 -19.34 -1.31
CA ARG A 87 -13.25 -20.20 -1.38
C ARG A 87 -13.09 -21.35 -2.35
N TYR A 88 -12.29 -21.12 -3.39
CA TYR A 88 -12.04 -22.10 -4.44
C TYR A 88 -10.68 -22.75 -4.25
N ARG A 89 -10.56 -23.99 -4.71
CA ARG A 89 -9.26 -24.69 -4.77
C ARG A 89 -8.54 -24.30 -6.08
N GLY A 90 -7.25 -24.00 -5.97
CA GLY A 90 -6.38 -23.66 -7.10
C GLY A 90 -6.20 -22.16 -7.30
N LEU A 91 -4.99 -21.77 -7.74
CA LEU A 91 -4.59 -20.37 -7.89
C LEU A 91 -5.46 -19.62 -8.91
N GLU A 92 -5.77 -20.22 -10.05
CA GLU A 92 -6.55 -19.58 -11.12
C GLU A 92 -7.96 -19.20 -10.67
N ARG A 93 -8.65 -20.11 -9.98
CA ARG A 93 -10.01 -19.88 -9.48
C ARG A 93 -10.03 -18.82 -8.39
N THR A 94 -9.05 -18.84 -7.49
CA THR A 94 -8.91 -17.82 -6.44
C THR A 94 -8.51 -16.46 -7.01
N HIS A 95 -7.66 -16.43 -8.04
CA HIS A 95 -7.32 -15.21 -8.75
C HIS A 95 -8.55 -14.60 -9.43
N THR A 96 -9.36 -15.44 -10.10
CA THR A 96 -10.62 -15.03 -10.71
C THR A 96 -11.59 -14.46 -9.66
N GLN A 97 -11.72 -15.11 -8.49
CA GLN A 97 -12.51 -14.58 -7.38
C GLN A 97 -12.03 -13.18 -6.96
N ASN A 98 -10.72 -12.98 -6.78
CA ASN A 98 -10.15 -11.69 -6.41
C ASN A 98 -10.42 -10.59 -7.44
N ILE A 99 -10.35 -10.91 -8.75
CA ILE A 99 -10.66 -9.96 -9.82
C ILE A 99 -12.14 -9.56 -9.77
N LEU A 100 -13.05 -10.54 -9.62
CA LEU A 100 -14.48 -10.27 -9.56
C LEU A 100 -14.85 -9.42 -8.34
N GLU A 101 -14.22 -9.68 -7.17
CA GLU A 101 -14.39 -8.86 -5.97
C GLU A 101 -13.91 -7.41 -6.18
N ALA A 102 -12.80 -7.21 -6.89
CA ALA A 102 -12.30 -5.88 -7.24
C ALA A 102 -13.24 -5.13 -8.21
N MET A 103 -13.77 -5.83 -9.22
CA MET A 103 -14.77 -5.28 -10.13
C MET A 103 -16.05 -4.89 -9.39
N ALA A 104 -16.56 -5.77 -8.52
CA ALA A 104 -17.74 -5.49 -7.70
C ALA A 104 -17.54 -4.29 -6.78
N TYR A 105 -16.33 -4.14 -6.20
CA TYR A 105 -15.98 -2.96 -5.41
C TYR A 105 -16.07 -1.67 -6.24
N ASN A 106 -15.50 -1.65 -7.45
CA ASN A 106 -15.57 -0.49 -8.32
C ASN A 106 -17.02 -0.14 -8.68
N LEU A 107 -17.83 -1.13 -9.07
CA LEU A 107 -19.25 -0.92 -9.38
C LEU A 107 -20.03 -0.34 -8.20
N LYS A 108 -19.80 -0.84 -6.98
CA LYS A 108 -20.45 -0.33 -5.78
C LYS A 108 -20.01 1.09 -5.40
N ARG A 109 -18.79 1.48 -5.76
CA ARG A 109 -18.20 2.80 -5.44
C ARG A 109 -18.62 3.90 -6.41
N ILE A 110 -18.82 3.58 -7.69
CA ILE A 110 -19.08 4.55 -8.77
C ILE A 110 -20.21 5.54 -8.46
N PRO A 111 -21.40 5.14 -7.96
CA PRO A 111 -22.48 6.08 -7.69
C PRO A 111 -22.08 7.23 -6.76
N GLY A 112 -21.34 6.93 -5.69
CA GLY A 112 -20.85 7.94 -4.76
C GLY A 112 -19.80 8.88 -5.37
N LEU A 113 -18.99 8.39 -6.32
CA LEU A 113 -18.03 9.22 -7.04
C LEU A 113 -18.72 10.17 -8.02
N LEU A 114 -19.73 9.68 -8.74
CA LEU A 114 -20.51 10.49 -9.68
C LEU A 114 -21.25 11.61 -8.94
N VAL A 115 -21.92 11.30 -7.83
CA VAL A 115 -22.59 12.32 -7.01
C VAL A 115 -21.61 13.38 -6.52
N PHE A 116 -20.44 12.97 -6.02
CA PHE A 116 -19.40 13.90 -5.56
C PHE A 116 -18.85 14.80 -6.68
N GLN A 117 -18.73 14.27 -7.90
CA GLN A 117 -18.30 15.03 -9.07
C GLN A 117 -19.37 16.02 -9.55
N SER A 118 -20.66 15.66 -9.49
CA SER A 118 -21.77 16.55 -9.87
C SER A 118 -22.01 17.70 -8.89
N THR A 119 -21.52 17.59 -7.65
CA THR A 119 -21.62 18.65 -6.63
C THR A 119 -20.45 19.65 -6.64
N LYS A 120 -19.48 19.48 -7.55
CA LYS A 120 -18.41 20.45 -7.80
C LYS A 120 -18.73 21.29 -9.03
#